data_AF-A0A2G9GHR4-F1
#
_entry.id   AF-A0A2G9GHR4-F1
#
_cell.length_a   1.000
_cell.length_b   1.000
_cell.length_c   1.000
_cell.angle_alpha   90.00
_cell.angle_beta   90.00
_cell.angle_gamma   90.00
#
_symmetry.space_group_name_H-M   'P 1'
#
loop_
_entity.id
_entity.type
_entity.pdbx_description
1 polymer ?
#
loop_
_entity_poly.entity_id
_entity_poly.type
_entity_poly.pdbx_seq_one_letter_code
_entity_poly.pdbx_strand_id
1 'polypeptide(L)'
;MAAMKCLISTNISSHSMHKIPSFSSTSCKLMCSGVAPTSTTPIRINSSLQSTIPISPKLKQQQLRKVDLEYTKTNEELREKTRGTLQKALDPMAAMKLIDTLQWLGISYHYEEEIDFWLGKLSQWDADDDDLHATALRFRLLRQNARPVSSDVFKKFRVNGKFRKSISEDKEGLLNLYEASCLGTNGEDILSEAAKFTENELKLSSANGILPKHISRRVGRALELPRHMRMERLESRLYIDEYNIQENHSLLLLEQAKADYNEVQLLYQSELAEMSRWWKQLGLVEKLTFARDRPMECFLWTVGIFPEPKYSSLRVDLAKTVAILLVIDDIFDTYGTINELSLFKSAIQRWDLDAIEQLPQYMKICYMALYNTTNEIAYKVLREQGRNILPFLEKAWIDAIEAFMIEAEWFNNGHTPRVEDYLENGVTTSGAYMALVHAFFLMGEGLTIENVKLMAKPYPKLFSNSGRILRLWDDLGTAKEEQEKGDNASSISLLMKEKNMAHEDEARAYTMKLIHNLWKDLNTELLGSNMLPLPIIRACFNMSRTSQVIYQHQEDSYFSSVDKFVDLILFKPIA
;
A
#
# COMPACT_ATOMS: atom_id res chain seq x y z
N MET A 1 6.29 0.54 -16.75
CA MET A 1 5.34 -0.50 -17.18
C MET A 1 4.56 -0.96 -15.96
N ALA A 2 3.30 -0.52 -15.82
CA ALA A 2 2.66 -0.32 -14.51
C ALA A 2 2.24 -1.56 -13.68
N ALA A 3 2.57 -1.48 -12.38
CA ALA A 3 1.79 -1.66 -11.14
C ALA A 3 0.86 -2.85 -10.96
N MET A 4 0.82 -3.81 -11.85
CA MET A 4 0.16 -5.07 -11.55
C MET A 4 0.65 -5.97 -12.65
N LYS A 5 1.71 -6.76 -12.48
CA LYS A 5 2.19 -7.76 -13.46
C LYS A 5 2.84 -8.85 -12.58
N CYS A 6 2.65 -10.16 -12.70
CA CYS A 6 2.74 -11.06 -13.85
C CYS A 6 2.04 -12.42 -13.51
N LEU A 7 2.16 -13.44 -14.37
CA LEU A 7 2.15 -14.91 -14.09
C LEU A 7 2.72 -15.62 -15.32
N ILE A 8 3.62 -16.61 -15.15
CA ILE A 8 3.84 -17.71 -16.12
C ILE A 8 4.08 -19.06 -15.40
N SER A 9 3.62 -20.11 -16.10
CA SER A 9 3.49 -21.55 -15.85
C SER A 9 4.59 -22.30 -15.08
N THR A 10 4.20 -23.41 -14.41
CA THR A 10 4.78 -24.74 -14.72
C THR A 10 3.83 -25.89 -14.37
N ASN A 11 3.89 -26.91 -15.23
CA ASN A 11 3.21 -28.20 -15.12
C ASN A 11 3.54 -28.93 -13.81
N ILE A 12 2.53 -29.57 -13.26
CA ILE A 12 2.65 -30.50 -12.13
C ILE A 12 3.29 -31.79 -12.63
N SER A 13 4.47 -32.13 -12.11
CA SER A 13 4.87 -33.52 -11.91
C SER A 13 5.61 -33.64 -10.58
N SER A 14 4.92 -34.24 -9.62
CA SER A 14 5.44 -34.68 -8.33
C SER A 14 6.69 -35.55 -8.46
N HIS A 15 7.73 -35.34 -7.64
CA HIS A 15 8.46 -36.39 -6.91
C HIS A 15 9.37 -35.80 -5.82
N SER A 16 9.60 -36.62 -4.80
CA SER A 16 10.09 -36.31 -3.46
C SER A 16 11.61 -36.16 -3.30
N MET A 17 11.97 -35.38 -2.26
CA MET A 17 13.10 -35.55 -1.31
C MET A 17 14.58 -35.42 -1.76
N HIS A 18 15.24 -34.50 -1.03
CA HIS A 18 16.60 -34.54 -0.47
C HIS A 18 17.86 -34.35 -1.36
N LYS A 19 18.73 -33.46 -0.82
CA LYS A 19 20.20 -33.31 -0.93
C LYS A 19 20.78 -32.34 -1.99
N ILE A 20 21.39 -31.28 -1.44
CA ILE A 20 22.58 -30.54 -1.91
C ILE A 20 23.68 -31.56 -2.32
N PRO A 21 24.42 -31.43 -3.46
CA PRO A 21 25.54 -30.48 -3.54
C PRO A 21 25.94 -29.88 -4.91
N SER A 22 26.60 -28.72 -4.81
CA SER A 22 27.70 -28.16 -5.63
C SER A 22 27.73 -28.41 -7.14
N PHE A 23 27.65 -27.33 -7.94
CA PHE A 23 28.06 -27.34 -9.34
C PHE A 23 29.27 -26.46 -9.59
N SER A 24 30.30 -27.09 -10.16
CA SER A 24 31.44 -26.48 -10.82
C SER A 24 31.05 -26.02 -12.24
N SER A 25 31.77 -24.99 -12.67
CA SER A 25 31.72 -24.29 -13.96
C SER A 25 31.88 -25.19 -15.18
N THR A 26 31.05 -24.99 -16.22
CA THR A 26 31.55 -25.05 -17.61
C THR A 26 30.78 -24.08 -18.52
N SER A 27 31.56 -23.24 -19.20
CA SER A 27 31.20 -22.34 -20.30
C SER A 27 30.65 -23.09 -21.52
N CYS A 28 29.68 -22.53 -22.24
CA CYS A 28 29.50 -22.85 -23.65
C CYS A 28 29.02 -21.66 -24.49
N LYS A 29 29.61 -21.59 -25.69
CA LYS A 29 29.69 -20.47 -26.62
C LYS A 29 28.44 -20.33 -27.50
N LEU A 30 28.18 -19.07 -27.90
CA LEU A 30 27.32 -18.68 -29.00
C LEU A 30 27.68 -19.38 -30.33
N MET A 31 26.67 -19.67 -31.13
CA MET A 31 26.73 -19.58 -32.59
C MET A 31 25.44 -18.93 -33.12
N CYS A 32 25.61 -17.78 -33.78
CA CYS A 32 24.58 -17.13 -34.60
C CYS A 32 24.59 -17.74 -36.00
N SER A 33 23.42 -17.97 -36.59
CA SER A 33 23.22 -17.99 -38.04
C SER A 33 21.94 -17.24 -38.39
N GLY A 34 22.06 -16.32 -39.33
CA GLY A 34 21.01 -15.38 -39.71
C GLY A 34 20.03 -15.93 -40.75
N VAL A 35 18.81 -15.43 -40.69
CA VAL A 35 17.84 -15.42 -41.80
C VAL A 35 17.10 -14.08 -41.74
N ALA A 36 16.95 -13.43 -42.91
CA ALA A 36 16.31 -12.13 -43.08
C ALA A 36 14.78 -12.18 -42.82
N PRO A 37 14.14 -11.10 -42.34
CA PRO A 37 12.72 -11.12 -42.00
C PRO A 37 11.84 -10.79 -43.21
N THR A 38 10.99 -11.73 -43.60
CA THR A 38 9.80 -11.48 -44.45
C THR A 38 8.59 -11.22 -43.56
N SER A 39 7.92 -10.09 -43.80
CA SER A 39 6.57 -9.68 -43.37
C SER A 39 6.02 -10.36 -42.09
N THR A 40 6.26 -9.75 -40.93
CA THR A 40 5.66 -10.16 -39.67
C THR A 40 4.26 -9.55 -39.50
N THR A 41 3.24 -10.40 -39.67
CA THR A 41 1.93 -10.23 -39.02
C THR A 41 2.17 -10.10 -37.50
N PRO A 42 1.53 -9.16 -36.78
CA PRO A 42 1.75 -9.02 -35.34
C PRO A 42 1.30 -10.28 -34.61
N ILE A 43 2.25 -10.95 -33.94
CA ILE A 43 1.99 -12.13 -33.11
C ILE A 43 1.36 -11.64 -31.81
N ARG A 44 0.07 -11.89 -31.63
CA ARG A 44 -0.64 -11.65 -30.37
C ARG A 44 -0.19 -12.70 -29.34
N ILE A 45 0.39 -12.26 -28.23
CA ILE A 45 0.77 -13.14 -27.12
C ILE A 45 -0.47 -13.38 -26.28
N ASN A 46 -0.93 -14.64 -26.23
CA ASN A 46 -2.14 -15.02 -25.51
C ASN A 46 -1.75 -15.55 -24.11
N SER A 47 -1.86 -14.71 -23.07
CA SER A 47 -1.67 -15.13 -21.68
C SER A 47 -3.03 -15.33 -21.01
N SER A 48 -3.65 -16.51 -21.19
CA SER A 48 -4.85 -16.85 -20.44
C SER A 48 -4.50 -17.19 -18.99
N LEU A 49 -4.96 -16.39 -18.02
CA LEU A 49 -4.78 -16.65 -16.60
C LEU A 49 -6.14 -16.75 -15.91
N GLN A 50 -6.46 -17.93 -15.37
CA GLN A 50 -7.58 -18.13 -14.47
C GLN A 50 -7.04 -18.18 -13.04
N SER A 51 -7.66 -17.44 -12.12
CA SER A 51 -7.38 -17.62 -10.69
C SER A 51 -7.88 -19.01 -10.25
N THR A 52 -7.09 -19.69 -9.43
CA THR A 52 -7.39 -21.02 -8.90
C THR A 52 -8.27 -20.97 -7.64
N ILE A 53 -8.73 -19.79 -7.22
CA ILE A 53 -9.66 -19.65 -6.11
C ILE A 53 -11.08 -19.58 -6.71
N PRO A 54 -11.86 -20.66 -6.68
CA PRO A 54 -13.24 -20.59 -7.12
C PRO A 54 -13.97 -19.53 -6.30
N ILE A 55 -14.55 -18.54 -6.99
CA ILE A 55 -15.59 -17.65 -6.45
C ILE A 55 -16.79 -18.54 -6.15
N SER A 56 -16.74 -19.27 -5.04
CA SER A 56 -17.83 -20.08 -4.54
C SER A 56 -18.69 -19.19 -3.66
N PRO A 57 -19.95 -18.86 -4.04
CA PRO A 57 -20.89 -18.16 -3.20
C PRO A 57 -21.46 -19.12 -2.14
N LYS A 58 -20.58 -19.68 -1.30
CA LYS A 58 -20.95 -20.51 -0.15
C LYS A 58 -20.35 -19.94 1.13
N LEU A 59 -20.59 -18.66 1.38
CA LEU A 59 -20.86 -18.24 2.75
C LEU A 59 -22.30 -17.77 2.86
N LYS A 60 -23.00 -18.44 3.77
CA LYS A 60 -24.44 -18.39 4.00
C LYS A 60 -24.90 -16.95 4.21
N GLN A 61 -25.78 -16.48 3.32
CA GLN A 61 -26.74 -15.40 3.60
C GLN A 61 -27.65 -15.67 4.82
N GLN A 62 -27.53 -16.85 5.46
CA GLN A 62 -28.18 -17.19 6.73
C GLN A 62 -27.37 -16.83 7.99
N GLN A 63 -26.08 -16.49 7.90
CA GLN A 63 -25.30 -15.96 9.05
C GLN A 63 -25.42 -14.42 9.15
N LEU A 64 -25.66 -13.72 8.03
CA LEU A 64 -25.72 -12.26 7.97
C LEU A 64 -27.02 -11.59 8.46
N ARG A 65 -28.00 -12.36 8.97
CA ARG A 65 -29.24 -11.80 9.55
C ARG A 65 -29.40 -12.03 11.06
N LYS A 66 -28.36 -12.56 11.70
CA LYS A 66 -28.24 -12.63 13.16
C LYS A 66 -26.87 -12.10 13.59
N VAL A 67 -26.55 -10.86 13.23
CA VAL A 67 -25.76 -10.06 14.17
C VAL A 67 -26.75 -9.76 15.28
N ASP A 68 -26.66 -10.52 16.36
CA ASP A 68 -27.56 -10.41 17.50
C ASP A 68 -27.58 -8.95 17.97
N LEU A 69 -28.76 -8.41 18.27
CA LEU A 69 -28.87 -7.13 19.01
C LEU A 69 -28.02 -7.16 20.29
N GLU A 70 -27.87 -8.36 20.86
CA GLU A 70 -27.02 -8.63 22.02
C GLU A 70 -25.52 -8.49 21.68
N TYR A 71 -25.07 -8.88 20.49
CA TYR A 71 -23.69 -8.72 20.02
C TYR A 71 -23.34 -7.25 19.78
N THR A 72 -24.21 -6.50 19.10
CA THR A 72 -24.02 -5.05 18.88
C THR A 72 -24.04 -4.27 20.20
N LYS A 73 -24.96 -4.60 21.11
CA LYS A 73 -25.03 -4.01 22.45
C LYS A 73 -23.77 -4.31 23.27
N THR A 74 -23.25 -5.53 23.20
CA THR A 74 -22.00 -5.91 23.87
C THR A 74 -20.81 -5.11 23.32
N ASN A 75 -20.73 -4.90 22.00
CA ASN A 75 -19.66 -4.09 21.38
C ASN A 75 -19.72 -2.62 21.81
N GLU A 76 -20.91 -2.02 21.88
CA GLU A 76 -21.07 -0.66 22.38
C GLU A 76 -20.68 -0.55 23.86
N GLU A 77 -21.06 -1.52 24.68
CA GLU A 77 -20.65 -1.56 26.09
C GLU A 77 -19.12 -1.69 26.26
N LEU A 78 -18.45 -2.51 25.43
CA LEU A 78 -16.98 -2.61 25.41
C LEU A 78 -16.34 -1.27 25.00
N ARG A 79 -16.88 -0.63 23.95
CA ARG A 79 -16.41 0.68 23.48
C ARG A 79 -16.51 1.75 24.57
N GLU A 80 -17.64 1.85 25.25
CA GLU A 80 -17.83 2.85 26.31
C GLU A 80 -16.97 2.58 27.56
N LYS A 81 -16.74 1.31 27.93
CA LYS A 81 -15.80 0.97 29.01
C LYS A 81 -14.37 1.36 28.67
N THR A 82 -13.93 1.11 27.44
CA THR A 82 -12.60 1.51 26.97
C THR A 82 -12.49 3.03 26.87
N ARG A 83 -13.51 3.73 26.38
CA ARG A 83 -13.60 5.20 26.38
C ARG A 83 -13.42 5.76 27.78
N GLY A 84 -14.17 5.23 28.75
CA GLY A 84 -14.04 5.60 30.15
C GLY A 84 -12.65 5.32 30.74
N THR A 85 -11.95 4.28 30.29
CA THR A 85 -10.56 3.98 30.70
C THR A 85 -9.60 5.03 30.16
N LEU A 86 -9.76 5.42 28.89
CA LEU A 86 -8.92 6.45 28.26
C LEU A 86 -9.15 7.84 28.86
N GLN A 87 -10.40 8.19 29.18
CA GLN A 87 -10.73 9.45 29.85
C GLN A 87 -10.21 9.51 31.31
N LYS A 88 -10.13 8.35 31.97
CA LYS A 88 -9.63 8.22 33.36
C LYS A 88 -8.12 8.01 33.45
N ALA A 89 -7.39 7.91 32.33
CA ALA A 89 -5.95 7.72 32.37
C ALA A 89 -5.30 8.80 33.25
N LEU A 90 -4.67 8.37 34.34
CA LEU A 90 -4.31 9.25 35.45
C LEU A 90 -3.01 10.03 35.18
N ASP A 91 -2.16 9.53 34.29
CA ASP A 91 -0.89 10.14 33.93
C ASP A 91 -0.56 9.98 32.41
N PRO A 92 0.30 10.86 31.86
CA PRO A 92 0.65 10.87 30.44
C PRO A 92 1.25 9.55 29.91
N MET A 93 1.99 8.80 30.73
CA MET A 93 2.60 7.54 30.32
C MET A 93 1.52 6.47 30.13
N ALA A 94 0.60 6.35 31.08
CA ALA A 94 -0.55 5.44 30.96
C ALA A 94 -1.38 5.76 29.72
N ALA A 95 -1.64 7.04 29.45
CA ALA A 95 -2.36 7.47 28.25
C ALA A 95 -1.62 7.07 26.96
N MET A 96 -0.30 7.34 26.86
CA MET A 96 0.49 6.96 25.69
C MET A 96 0.50 5.45 25.43
N LYS A 97 0.68 4.64 26.48
CA LYS A 97 0.65 3.17 26.35
C LYS A 97 -0.72 2.66 25.88
N LEU A 98 -1.79 3.25 26.40
CA LEU A 98 -3.15 2.90 25.98
C LEU A 98 -3.40 3.29 24.52
N ILE A 99 -3.05 4.52 24.11
CA ILE A 99 -3.16 4.98 22.73
C ILE A 99 -2.37 4.06 21.79
N ASP A 100 -1.13 3.73 22.15
CA ASP A 100 -0.27 2.86 21.34
C ASP A 100 -0.89 1.46 21.16
N THR A 101 -1.47 0.92 22.23
CA THR A 101 -2.17 -0.37 22.24
C THR A 101 -3.44 -0.32 21.38
N LEU A 102 -4.25 0.73 21.48
CA LEU A 102 -5.45 0.91 20.66
C LEU A 102 -5.14 0.99 19.17
N GLN A 103 -4.05 1.68 18.80
CA GLN A 103 -3.57 1.75 17.42
C GLN A 103 -3.07 0.38 16.93
N TRP A 104 -2.32 -0.34 17.75
CA TRP A 104 -1.84 -1.69 17.42
C TRP A 104 -2.98 -2.70 17.25
N LEU A 105 -4.03 -2.60 18.06
CA LEU A 105 -5.22 -3.46 17.98
C LEU A 105 -6.17 -3.07 16.85
N GLY A 106 -5.92 -1.96 16.15
CA GLY A 106 -6.75 -1.51 15.04
C GLY A 106 -8.11 -0.95 15.46
N ILE A 107 -8.28 -0.54 16.72
CA ILE A 107 -9.55 -0.01 17.28
C ILE A 107 -9.48 1.46 17.67
N SER A 108 -8.36 2.13 17.38
CA SER A 108 -8.15 3.55 17.71
C SER A 108 -9.15 4.51 17.03
N TYR A 109 -9.71 4.14 15.88
CA TYR A 109 -10.66 4.98 15.13
C TYR A 109 -12.00 5.21 15.86
N HIS A 110 -12.29 4.47 16.94
CA HIS A 110 -13.45 4.73 17.82
C HIS A 110 -13.24 5.84 18.85
N TYR A 111 -11.99 6.29 19.01
CA TYR A 111 -11.54 7.16 20.10
C TYR A 111 -10.78 8.39 19.57
N GLU A 112 -11.08 8.82 18.34
CA GLU A 112 -10.35 9.93 17.71
C GLU A 112 -10.36 11.21 18.58
N GLU A 113 -11.49 11.52 19.22
CA GLU A 113 -11.63 12.70 20.10
C GLU A 113 -10.79 12.59 21.38
N GLU A 114 -10.84 11.45 22.09
CA GLU A 114 -10.05 11.25 23.30
C GLU A 114 -8.55 11.17 23.00
N ILE A 115 -8.18 10.53 21.90
CA ILE A 115 -6.79 10.47 21.43
C ILE A 115 -6.32 11.89 21.12
N ASP A 116 -7.10 12.70 20.41
CA ASP A 116 -6.74 14.08 20.08
C ASP A 116 -6.56 14.95 21.34
N PHE A 117 -7.46 14.81 22.32
CA PHE A 117 -7.33 15.45 23.63
C PHE A 117 -6.00 15.13 24.31
N TRP A 118 -5.65 13.84 24.39
CA TRP A 118 -4.40 13.41 25.02
C TRP A 118 -3.17 13.85 24.24
N LEU A 119 -3.20 13.79 22.90
CA LEU A 119 -2.12 14.30 22.07
C LEU A 119 -1.91 15.81 22.26
N GLY A 120 -2.99 16.57 22.50
CA GLY A 120 -2.93 17.97 22.91
C GLY A 120 -2.19 18.16 24.23
N LYS A 121 -2.48 17.34 25.25
CA LYS A 121 -1.74 17.35 26.53
C LYS A 121 -0.28 16.95 26.37
N LEU A 122 -0.02 15.88 25.61
CA LEU A 122 1.32 15.36 25.35
C LEU A 122 2.20 16.37 24.61
N SER A 123 1.61 17.26 23.82
CA SER A 123 2.35 18.33 23.12
C SER A 123 3.07 19.28 24.11
N GLN A 124 2.53 19.45 25.32
CA GLN A 124 3.09 20.31 26.37
C GLN A 124 3.84 19.54 27.47
N TRP A 125 3.71 18.21 27.49
CA TRP A 125 4.36 17.35 28.45
C TRP A 125 5.78 16.99 27.98
N ASP A 126 6.71 16.80 28.90
CA ASP A 126 8.03 16.24 28.62
C ASP A 126 8.31 15.08 29.58
N ALA A 127 9.06 14.11 29.08
CA ALA A 127 9.48 12.96 29.88
C ALA A 127 10.68 13.34 30.75
N ASP A 128 10.89 12.59 31.83
CA ASP A 128 12.09 12.69 32.66
C ASP A 128 13.38 12.59 31.80
N ASP A 129 14.46 13.20 32.28
CA ASP A 129 15.67 13.44 31.46
C ASP A 129 16.32 12.15 30.92
N ASP A 130 16.19 11.04 31.65
CA ASP A 130 16.78 9.74 31.28
C ASP A 130 15.74 8.68 30.83
N ASP A 131 14.45 9.03 30.67
CA ASP A 131 13.44 8.08 30.18
C ASP A 131 13.38 8.05 28.63
N LEU A 132 14.15 7.11 28.06
CA LEU A 132 14.22 6.91 26.61
C LEU A 132 12.88 6.43 26.04
N HIS A 133 12.24 5.46 26.70
CA HIS A 133 10.97 4.89 26.26
C HIS A 133 9.88 5.96 26.16
N ALA A 134 9.69 6.75 27.22
CA ALA A 134 8.74 7.84 27.26
C ALA A 134 8.98 8.86 26.15
N THR A 135 10.23 9.31 26.00
CA THR A 135 10.60 10.35 25.04
C THR A 135 10.34 9.86 23.61
N ALA A 136 10.74 8.64 23.29
CA ALA A 136 10.56 8.05 21.97
C ALA A 136 9.09 7.75 21.64
N LEU A 137 8.33 7.19 22.59
CA LEU A 137 6.91 6.90 22.42
C LEU A 137 6.11 8.18 22.19
N ARG A 138 6.33 9.21 23.02
CA ARG A 138 5.71 10.53 22.87
C ARG A 138 6.00 11.14 21.50
N PHE A 139 7.29 11.17 21.11
CA PHE A 139 7.72 11.72 19.83
C PHE A 139 7.00 11.04 18.67
N ARG A 140 6.97 9.70 18.68
CA ARG A 140 6.32 8.90 17.65
C ARG A 140 4.81 9.17 17.59
N LEU A 141 4.10 9.13 18.72
CA LEU A 141 2.64 9.33 18.76
C LEU A 141 2.25 10.73 18.28
N LEU A 142 3.01 11.77 18.65
CA LEU A 142 2.76 13.13 18.17
C LEU A 142 2.96 13.23 16.65
N ARG A 143 4.09 12.77 16.12
CA ARG A 143 4.38 12.88 14.68
C ARG A 143 3.46 12.05 13.79
N GLN A 144 3.10 10.85 14.22
CA GLN A 144 2.13 10.00 13.50
C GLN A 144 0.76 10.68 13.34
N ASN A 145 0.42 11.58 14.26
CA ASN A 145 -0.82 12.35 14.24
C ASN A 145 -0.61 13.80 13.73
N ALA A 146 0.39 14.02 12.89
CA ALA A 146 0.71 15.32 12.28
C ALA A 146 0.96 16.45 13.28
N ARG A 147 1.35 16.14 14.54
CA ARG A 147 1.72 17.14 15.54
C ARG A 147 3.23 17.36 15.53
N PRO A 148 3.70 18.59 15.25
CA PRO A 148 5.12 18.86 15.18
C PRO A 148 5.77 18.74 16.56
N VAL A 149 6.87 17.99 16.61
CA VAL A 149 7.75 17.89 17.78
C VAL A 149 9.19 17.86 17.27
N SER A 150 10.05 18.69 17.88
CA SER A 150 11.46 18.78 17.48
C SER A 150 12.20 17.49 17.80
N SER A 151 13.05 17.02 16.88
CA SER A 151 13.93 15.89 17.13
C SER A 151 15.03 16.19 18.16
N ASP A 152 15.19 17.46 18.55
CA ASP A 152 16.09 17.90 19.62
C ASP A 152 15.78 17.29 20.98
N VAL A 153 14.56 16.77 21.20
CA VAL A 153 14.21 16.02 22.41
C VAL A 153 15.14 14.83 22.67
N PHE A 154 15.82 14.31 21.63
CA PHE A 154 16.78 13.22 21.76
C PHE A 154 18.21 13.67 22.08
N LYS A 155 18.51 14.98 22.10
CA LYS A 155 19.85 15.50 22.45
C LYS A 155 20.28 15.08 23.85
N LYS A 156 19.32 14.96 24.79
CA LYS A 156 19.58 14.52 26.17
C LYS A 156 20.15 13.10 26.26
N PHE A 157 19.97 12.25 25.23
CA PHE A 157 20.56 10.90 25.18
C PHE A 157 21.95 10.84 24.52
N ARG A 158 22.54 11.99 24.16
CA ARG A 158 23.80 12.06 23.43
C ARG A 158 24.94 12.67 24.26
N VAL A 159 26.17 12.20 24.02
CA VAL A 159 27.42 12.76 24.55
C VAL A 159 28.40 12.90 23.40
N ASN A 160 29.08 14.05 23.29
CA ASN A 160 30.01 14.36 22.19
C ASN A 160 29.40 14.15 20.79
N GLY A 161 28.11 14.48 20.65
CA GLY A 161 27.38 14.33 19.39
C GLY A 161 27.08 12.88 19.00
N LYS A 162 27.14 11.90 19.91
CA LYS A 162 26.73 10.51 19.64
C LYS A 162 25.79 9.97 20.73
N PHE A 163 24.88 9.08 20.38
CA PHE A 163 24.05 8.38 21.40
C PHE A 163 24.92 7.63 22.41
N ARG A 164 24.59 7.80 23.70
CA ARG A 164 25.30 7.15 24.82
C ARG A 164 25.09 5.64 24.75
N LYS A 165 26.16 4.85 24.83
CA LYS A 165 26.09 3.37 24.86
C LYS A 165 25.22 2.83 26.01
N SER A 166 25.14 3.55 27.13
CA SER A 166 24.33 3.14 28.29
C SER A 166 22.84 3.02 27.99
N ILE A 167 22.30 3.77 27.02
CA ILE A 167 20.88 3.67 26.66
C ILE A 167 20.55 2.33 25.97
N SER A 168 21.55 1.58 25.53
CA SER A 168 21.38 0.22 24.99
C SER A 168 20.88 -0.77 26.03
N GLU A 169 20.96 -0.45 27.33
CA GLU A 169 20.47 -1.31 28.42
C GLU A 169 18.93 -1.34 28.46
N ASP A 170 18.28 -0.21 28.18
CA ASP A 170 16.83 -0.12 28.02
C ASP A 170 16.40 -0.65 26.64
N LYS A 171 16.14 -1.95 26.56
CA LYS A 171 15.77 -2.59 25.29
C LYS A 171 14.42 -2.13 24.74
N GLU A 172 13.48 -1.74 25.61
CA GLU A 172 12.17 -1.28 25.17
C GLU A 172 12.22 0.18 24.71
N GLY A 173 12.97 1.03 25.40
CA GLY A 173 13.29 2.38 24.93
C GLY A 173 14.08 2.36 23.63
N LEU A 174 15.04 1.44 23.47
CA LEU A 174 15.81 1.28 22.24
C LEU A 174 14.93 0.91 21.04
N LEU A 175 13.98 -0.02 21.22
CA LEU A 175 12.98 -0.36 20.19
C LEU A 175 12.07 0.84 19.86
N ASN A 176 11.60 1.58 20.88
CA ASN A 176 10.76 2.75 20.63
C ASN A 176 11.53 3.87 19.93
N LEU A 177 12.81 4.07 20.26
CA LEU A 177 13.67 5.04 19.57
C LEU A 177 13.92 4.62 18.11
N TYR A 178 14.11 3.33 17.84
CA TYR A 178 14.19 2.82 16.47
C TYR A 178 12.92 3.17 15.68
N GLU A 179 11.75 2.82 16.20
CA GLU A 179 10.46 3.11 15.54
C GLU A 179 10.21 4.63 15.38
N ALA A 180 10.57 5.43 16.39
CA ALA A 180 10.48 6.89 16.35
C ALA A 180 11.41 7.51 15.30
N SER A 181 12.60 6.95 15.11
CA SER A 181 13.58 7.46 14.13
C SER A 181 13.08 7.36 12.68
N CYS A 182 12.17 6.44 12.39
CA CYS A 182 11.54 6.26 11.08
C CYS A 182 10.52 7.37 10.74
N LEU A 183 10.18 8.24 11.69
CA LEU A 183 9.37 9.45 11.49
C LEU A 183 10.20 10.71 11.24
N GLY A 184 11.50 10.54 10.98
CA GLY A 184 12.37 11.67 10.64
C GLY A 184 12.03 12.32 9.31
N THR A 185 12.23 13.63 9.26
CA THR A 185 12.11 14.46 8.06
C THR A 185 13.49 14.78 7.46
N ASN A 186 13.50 15.46 6.32
CA ASN A 186 14.74 15.97 5.75
C ASN A 186 15.42 16.96 6.71
N GLY A 187 16.75 16.85 6.83
CA GLY A 187 17.58 17.70 7.72
C GLY A 187 17.70 17.22 9.17
N GLU A 188 17.03 16.13 9.56
CA GLU A 188 17.08 15.61 10.94
C GLU A 188 18.15 14.52 11.11
N ASP A 189 19.41 14.94 11.09
CA ASP A 189 20.57 14.05 11.21
C ASP A 189 20.56 13.26 12.53
N ILE A 190 20.00 13.83 13.60
CA ILE A 190 19.86 13.14 14.89
C ILE A 190 19.02 11.87 14.80
N LEU A 191 17.95 11.87 14.00
CA LEU A 191 17.10 10.69 13.81
C LEU A 191 17.75 9.69 12.84
N SER A 192 18.46 10.18 11.83
CA SER A 192 19.24 9.31 10.94
C SER A 192 20.37 8.59 11.70
N GLU A 193 20.99 9.24 12.68
CA GLU A 193 21.92 8.62 13.61
C GLU A 193 21.20 7.65 14.57
N ALA A 194 20.05 8.06 15.14
CA ALA A 194 19.27 7.22 16.05
C ALA A 194 18.88 5.90 15.39
N ALA A 195 18.40 5.94 14.14
CA ALA A 195 18.06 4.75 13.36
C ALA A 195 19.25 3.78 13.29
N LYS A 196 20.42 4.28 12.85
CA LYS A 196 21.66 3.47 12.73
C LYS A 196 22.13 2.92 14.07
N PHE A 197 22.12 3.75 15.11
CA PHE A 197 22.55 3.34 16.45
C PHE A 197 21.65 2.23 17.01
N THR A 198 20.33 2.47 17.00
CA THR A 198 19.37 1.52 17.55
C THR A 198 19.30 0.22 16.74
N GLU A 199 19.35 0.29 15.40
CA GLU A 199 19.38 -0.89 14.55
C GLU A 199 20.58 -1.80 14.88
N ASN A 200 21.78 -1.22 15.01
CA ASN A 200 22.99 -1.97 15.34
C ASN A 200 22.89 -2.61 16.72
N GLU A 201 22.47 -1.85 17.74
CA GLU A 201 22.39 -2.36 19.12
C GLU A 201 21.28 -3.41 19.28
N LEU A 202 20.16 -3.29 18.55
CA LEU A 202 19.10 -4.30 18.51
C LEU A 202 19.56 -5.59 17.81
N LYS A 203 20.26 -5.49 16.67
CA LYS A 203 20.86 -6.64 15.98
C LYS A 203 21.87 -7.37 16.86
N LEU A 204 22.77 -6.63 17.52
CA LEU A 204 23.72 -7.19 18.49
C LEU A 204 23.01 -7.86 19.67
N SER A 205 21.97 -7.23 20.21
CA SER A 205 21.19 -7.79 21.32
C SER A 205 20.48 -9.09 20.93
N SER A 206 19.96 -9.16 19.70
CA SER A 206 19.35 -10.36 19.14
C SER A 206 20.36 -11.48 18.95
N ALA A 207 21.52 -11.19 18.34
CA ALA A 207 22.57 -12.17 18.09
C ALA A 207 23.15 -12.76 19.39
N ASN A 208 23.24 -11.96 20.45
CA ASN A 208 23.76 -12.38 21.75
C ASN A 208 22.70 -13.05 22.65
N GLY A 209 21.44 -13.14 22.21
CA GLY A 209 20.36 -13.75 23.01
C GLY A 209 20.00 -12.98 24.28
N ILE A 210 20.30 -11.67 24.33
CA ILE A 210 20.06 -10.80 25.51
C ILE A 210 18.75 -10.01 25.43
N LEU A 211 17.96 -10.19 24.37
CA LEU A 211 16.64 -9.59 24.27
C LEU A 211 15.64 -10.33 25.18
N PRO A 212 14.87 -9.61 26.02
CA PRO A 212 13.74 -10.18 26.72
C PRO A 212 12.79 -10.92 25.77
N LYS A 213 12.30 -12.09 26.19
CA LYS A 213 11.42 -12.94 25.36
C LYS A 213 10.21 -12.18 24.81
N HIS A 214 9.61 -11.31 25.63
CA HIS A 214 8.41 -10.54 25.27
C HIS A 214 8.65 -9.44 24.22
N ILE A 215 9.90 -9.00 24.00
CA ILE A 215 10.22 -8.02 22.95
C ILE A 215 10.94 -8.62 21.74
N SER A 216 11.55 -9.80 21.87
CA SER A 216 12.39 -10.41 20.82
C SER A 216 11.67 -10.48 19.47
N ARG A 217 10.41 -10.94 19.46
CA ARG A 217 9.58 -10.97 18.25
C ARG A 217 9.34 -9.56 17.68
N ARG A 218 8.98 -8.59 18.54
CA ARG A 218 8.75 -7.20 18.11
C ARG A 218 9.99 -6.58 17.49
N VAL A 219 11.17 -6.84 18.07
CA VAL A 219 12.47 -6.39 17.53
C VAL A 219 12.74 -7.02 16.17
N GLY A 220 12.57 -8.34 16.03
CA GLY A 220 12.77 -9.03 14.75
C GLY A 220 11.91 -8.43 13.64
N ARG A 221 10.62 -8.21 13.91
CA ARG A 221 9.71 -7.58 12.94
C ARG A 221 10.10 -6.13 12.65
N ALA A 222 10.46 -5.34 13.67
CA ALA A 222 10.87 -3.94 13.49
C ALA A 222 12.09 -3.82 12.57
N LEU A 223 13.09 -4.69 12.75
CA LEU A 223 14.29 -4.72 11.92
C LEU A 223 14.04 -5.20 10.48
N GLU A 224 12.95 -5.94 10.23
CA GLU A 224 12.51 -6.32 8.88
C GLU A 224 11.87 -5.13 8.17
N LEU A 225 10.92 -4.47 8.83
CA LEU A 225 10.27 -3.26 8.34
C LEU A 225 9.73 -2.46 9.52
N PRO A 226 10.02 -1.16 9.69
CA PRO A 226 9.49 -0.37 10.80
C PRO A 226 7.97 -0.29 10.79
N ARG A 227 7.33 -0.23 11.96
CA ARG A 227 5.87 -0.15 12.10
C ARG A 227 5.25 0.96 11.27
N HIS A 228 5.91 2.12 11.20
CA HIS A 228 5.43 3.28 10.42
C HIS A 228 5.19 2.97 8.94
N MET A 229 5.87 1.95 8.41
CA MET A 229 5.85 1.55 7.01
C MET A 229 5.00 0.30 6.72
N ARG A 230 4.30 -0.25 7.73
CA ARG A 230 3.49 -1.47 7.58
C ARG A 230 2.00 -1.19 7.40
N MET A 231 1.31 -2.04 6.66
CA MET A 231 -0.13 -1.94 6.43
C MET A 231 -0.93 -2.20 7.72
N GLU A 232 -1.71 -1.20 8.15
CA GLU A 232 -2.35 -1.16 9.47
C GLU A 232 -3.29 -2.34 9.72
N ARG A 233 -4.12 -2.70 8.73
CA ARG A 233 -5.09 -3.80 8.89
C ARG A 233 -4.42 -5.16 9.07
N LEU A 234 -3.36 -5.43 8.31
CA LEU A 234 -2.57 -6.65 8.45
C LEU A 234 -1.85 -6.69 9.79
N GLU A 235 -1.23 -5.57 10.20
CA GLU A 235 -0.54 -5.50 11.49
C GLU A 235 -1.50 -5.70 12.66
N SER A 236 -2.70 -5.13 12.59
CA SER A 236 -3.74 -5.31 13.62
C SER A 236 -4.12 -6.78 13.76
N ARG A 237 -4.30 -7.49 12.63
CA ARG A 237 -4.61 -8.92 12.63
C ARG A 237 -3.56 -9.75 13.35
N LEU A 238 -2.28 -9.47 13.08
CA LEU A 238 -1.15 -10.20 13.66
C LEU A 238 -0.95 -9.80 15.12
N TYR A 239 -1.18 -8.54 15.46
CA TYR A 239 -0.99 -8.03 16.80
C TYR A 239 -2.06 -8.51 17.77
N ILE A 240 -3.31 -8.72 17.34
CA ILE A 240 -4.35 -9.27 18.22
C ILE A 240 -3.95 -10.66 18.76
N ASP A 241 -3.39 -11.52 17.91
CA ASP A 241 -2.88 -12.84 18.33
C ASP A 241 -1.67 -12.71 19.27
N GLU A 242 -0.81 -11.73 19.02
CA GLU A 242 0.31 -11.38 19.90
C GLU A 242 -0.16 -10.87 21.27
N TYR A 243 -1.16 -10.00 21.30
CA TYR A 243 -1.71 -9.40 22.51
C TYR A 243 -2.36 -10.46 23.40
N ASN A 244 -3.09 -11.41 22.82
CA ASN A 244 -3.75 -12.51 23.52
C ASN A 244 -2.79 -13.39 24.34
N ILE A 245 -1.51 -13.49 23.95
CA ILE A 245 -0.51 -14.32 24.64
C ILE A 245 0.36 -13.53 25.62
N GLN A 246 0.19 -12.21 25.74
CA GLN A 246 0.95 -11.41 26.71
C GLN A 246 0.42 -11.64 28.12
N GLU A 247 1.29 -11.71 29.12
CA GLU A 247 0.88 -12.02 30.51
C GLU A 247 -0.04 -10.97 31.14
N ASN A 248 0.14 -9.69 30.79
CA ASN A 248 -0.55 -8.55 31.41
C ASN A 248 -1.48 -7.80 30.44
N HIS A 249 -2.03 -8.48 29.43
CA HIS A 249 -2.94 -7.83 28.48
C HIS A 249 -4.29 -7.50 29.12
N SER A 250 -4.95 -6.46 28.60
CA SER A 250 -6.30 -6.09 29.01
C SER A 250 -7.31 -6.97 28.29
N LEU A 251 -8.05 -7.79 29.04
CA LEU A 251 -9.14 -8.61 28.50
C LEU A 251 -10.19 -7.75 27.79
N LEU A 252 -10.51 -6.58 28.36
CA LEU A 252 -11.43 -5.61 27.77
C LEU A 252 -11.00 -5.18 26.35
N LEU A 253 -9.72 -4.82 26.19
CA LEU A 253 -9.20 -4.37 24.89
C LEU A 253 -9.12 -5.53 23.89
N LEU A 254 -8.75 -6.73 24.36
CA LEU A 254 -8.68 -7.92 23.52
C LEU A 254 -10.06 -8.33 22.99
N GLU A 255 -11.06 -8.42 23.86
CA GLU A 255 -12.44 -8.76 23.48
C GLU A 255 -12.98 -7.75 22.47
N GLN A 256 -12.78 -6.45 22.75
CA GLN A 256 -13.17 -5.41 21.82
C GLN A 256 -12.47 -5.53 20.46
N ALA A 257 -11.14 -5.73 20.45
CA ALA A 257 -10.38 -5.83 19.21
C ALA A 257 -10.79 -7.02 18.35
N LYS A 258 -11.06 -8.18 18.96
CA LYS A 258 -11.56 -9.37 18.25
C LYS A 258 -12.93 -9.11 17.64
N ALA A 259 -13.85 -8.56 18.44
CA ALA A 259 -15.21 -8.31 18.00
C ALA A 259 -15.24 -7.27 16.86
N ASP A 260 -14.52 -6.17 17.03
CA ASP A 260 -14.41 -5.12 16.02
C ASP A 260 -13.76 -5.62 14.73
N TYR A 261 -12.66 -6.38 14.85
CA TYR A 261 -11.97 -6.93 13.68
C TYR A 261 -12.91 -7.84 12.87
N ASN A 262 -13.65 -8.72 13.54
CA ASN A 262 -14.59 -9.64 12.88
C ASN A 262 -15.80 -8.89 12.28
N GLU A 263 -16.31 -7.85 12.95
CA GLU A 263 -17.39 -6.99 12.42
C GLU A 263 -16.95 -6.29 11.12
N VAL A 264 -15.77 -5.66 11.13
CA VAL A 264 -15.20 -5.01 9.94
C VAL A 264 -14.87 -6.04 8.84
N GLN A 265 -14.44 -7.26 9.20
CA GLN A 265 -14.24 -8.33 8.21
C GLN A 265 -15.55 -8.73 7.53
N LEU A 266 -16.67 -8.82 8.25
CA LEU A 266 -17.99 -9.08 7.66
C LEU A 266 -18.42 -7.96 6.71
N LEU A 267 -18.14 -6.71 7.06
CA LEU A 267 -18.36 -5.57 6.18
C LEU A 267 -17.56 -5.73 4.87
N TYR A 268 -16.26 -6.05 4.96
CA TYR A 268 -15.43 -6.31 3.78
C TYR A 268 -15.95 -7.45 2.91
N GLN A 269 -16.47 -8.53 3.52
CA GLN A 269 -17.07 -9.63 2.76
C GLN A 269 -18.33 -9.18 2.00
N SER A 270 -19.15 -8.30 2.59
CA SER A 270 -20.32 -7.72 1.92
C SER A 270 -19.92 -6.81 0.75
N GLU A 271 -18.93 -5.94 0.96
CA GLU A 271 -18.35 -5.07 -0.07
C GLU A 271 -17.75 -5.89 -1.21
N LEU A 272 -16.97 -6.92 -0.90
CA LEU A 272 -16.38 -7.80 -1.90
C LEU A 272 -17.46 -8.57 -2.69
N ALA A 273 -18.57 -8.97 -2.04
CA ALA A 273 -19.68 -9.61 -2.73
C ALA A 273 -20.39 -8.65 -3.70
N GLU A 274 -20.51 -7.38 -3.35
CA GLU A 274 -21.01 -6.34 -4.25
C GLU A 274 -20.07 -6.14 -5.44
N MET A 275 -18.78 -5.94 -5.16
CA MET A 275 -17.76 -5.78 -6.20
C MET A 275 -17.70 -6.99 -7.13
N SER A 276 -17.73 -8.21 -6.59
CA SER A 276 -17.71 -9.45 -7.38
C SER A 276 -18.94 -9.57 -8.28
N ARG A 277 -20.12 -9.14 -7.81
CA ARG A 277 -21.34 -9.12 -8.62
C ARG A 277 -21.19 -8.12 -9.76
N TRP A 278 -20.73 -6.91 -9.47
CA TRP A 278 -20.48 -5.87 -10.48
C TRP A 278 -19.47 -6.35 -11.53
N TRP A 279 -18.35 -6.93 -11.10
CA TRP A 279 -17.30 -7.43 -11.99
C TRP A 279 -17.81 -8.53 -12.93
N LYS A 280 -18.58 -9.47 -12.39
CA LYS A 280 -19.24 -10.50 -13.20
C LYS A 280 -20.25 -9.92 -14.19
N GLN A 281 -21.03 -8.92 -13.80
CA GLN A 281 -22.02 -8.28 -14.66
C GLN A 281 -21.40 -7.47 -15.79
N LEU A 282 -20.22 -6.88 -15.58
CA LEU A 282 -19.46 -6.22 -16.65
C LEU A 282 -19.06 -7.21 -17.75
N GLY A 283 -18.83 -8.48 -17.42
CA GLY A 283 -18.47 -9.52 -18.38
C GLY A 283 -17.12 -9.29 -19.08
N LEU A 284 -16.28 -8.38 -18.56
CA LEU A 284 -15.00 -8.00 -19.18
C LEU A 284 -14.08 -9.22 -19.31
N VAL A 285 -13.92 -10.02 -18.26
CA VAL A 285 -13.04 -11.21 -18.27
C VAL A 285 -13.47 -12.24 -19.32
N GLU A 286 -14.76 -12.46 -19.51
CA GLU A 286 -15.28 -13.40 -20.51
C GLU A 286 -15.06 -12.91 -21.94
N LYS A 287 -15.01 -11.59 -22.15
CA LYS A 287 -14.83 -10.95 -23.47
C LYS A 287 -13.38 -10.59 -23.77
N LEU A 288 -12.58 -10.35 -22.74
CA LEU A 288 -11.18 -9.91 -22.79
C LEU A 288 -10.33 -10.98 -22.12
N THR A 289 -10.23 -12.15 -22.73
CA THR A 289 -9.58 -13.34 -22.14
C THR A 289 -8.07 -13.18 -21.92
N PHE A 290 -7.47 -12.11 -22.46
CA PHE A 290 -6.08 -11.73 -22.22
C PHE A 290 -5.90 -10.95 -20.90
N ALA A 291 -6.96 -10.27 -20.43
CA ALA A 291 -6.92 -9.45 -19.24
C ALA A 291 -7.03 -10.32 -17.97
N ARG A 292 -6.39 -9.87 -16.91
CA ARG A 292 -6.30 -10.60 -15.65
C ARG A 292 -7.58 -10.46 -14.83
N ASP A 293 -8.04 -11.58 -14.29
CA ASP A 293 -9.21 -11.66 -13.41
C ASP A 293 -8.80 -11.58 -11.93
N ARG A 294 -8.63 -10.35 -11.41
CA ARG A 294 -8.10 -10.11 -10.05
C ARG A 294 -8.94 -9.12 -9.21
N PRO A 295 -10.27 -9.28 -9.13
CA PRO A 295 -11.10 -8.36 -8.36
C PRO A 295 -10.76 -8.39 -6.85
N MET A 296 -10.32 -9.53 -6.31
CA MET A 296 -9.93 -9.63 -4.89
C MET A 296 -8.66 -8.85 -4.58
N GLU A 297 -7.66 -8.88 -5.47
CA GLU A 297 -6.43 -8.09 -5.31
C GLU A 297 -6.74 -6.59 -5.41
N CYS A 298 -7.58 -6.20 -6.37
CA CYS A 298 -8.06 -4.81 -6.52
C CYS A 298 -8.81 -4.34 -5.25
N PHE A 299 -9.59 -5.22 -4.63
CA PHE A 299 -10.28 -4.92 -3.38
C PHE A 299 -9.31 -4.80 -2.20
N LEU A 300 -8.34 -5.71 -2.09
CA LEU A 300 -7.33 -5.69 -1.02
C LEU A 300 -6.55 -4.37 -1.01
N TRP A 301 -6.24 -3.81 -2.18
CA TRP A 301 -5.67 -2.45 -2.29
C TRP A 301 -6.50 -1.41 -1.54
N THR A 302 -7.82 -1.39 -1.77
CA THR A 302 -8.70 -0.41 -1.13
C THR A 302 -8.87 -0.65 0.37
N VAL A 303 -8.84 -1.91 0.82
CA VAL A 303 -8.82 -2.27 2.25
C VAL A 303 -7.53 -1.78 2.92
N GLY A 304 -6.40 -1.85 2.22
CA GLY A 304 -5.12 -1.36 2.71
C GLY A 304 -5.06 0.17 2.79
N ILE A 305 -5.61 0.86 1.80
CA ILE A 305 -5.62 2.34 1.78
C ILE A 305 -6.63 2.90 2.80
N PHE A 306 -7.82 2.29 2.91
CA PHE A 306 -8.93 2.76 3.73
C PHE A 306 -9.44 1.64 4.67
N PRO A 307 -8.70 1.31 5.75
CA PRO A 307 -9.05 0.20 6.63
C PRO A 307 -10.24 0.47 7.58
N GLU A 308 -10.75 1.69 7.67
CA GLU A 308 -11.81 2.04 8.62
C GLU A 308 -13.22 1.83 8.03
N PRO A 309 -14.20 1.33 8.80
CA PRO A 309 -15.53 1.02 8.29
C PRO A 309 -16.26 2.20 7.65
N LYS A 310 -15.99 3.45 8.09
CA LYS A 310 -16.61 4.67 7.53
C LYS A 310 -16.37 4.87 6.04
N TYR A 311 -15.30 4.28 5.48
CA TYR A 311 -14.96 4.38 4.06
C TYR A 311 -15.56 3.25 3.19
N SER A 312 -16.59 2.54 3.67
CA SER A 312 -17.20 1.41 2.98
C SER A 312 -17.58 1.70 1.53
N SER A 313 -18.35 2.76 1.33
CA SER A 313 -18.81 3.15 -0.01
C SER A 313 -17.66 3.55 -0.94
N LEU A 314 -16.63 4.19 -0.38
CA LEU A 314 -15.43 4.59 -1.11
C LEU A 314 -14.64 3.37 -1.57
N ARG A 315 -14.40 2.39 -0.68
CA ARG A 315 -13.63 1.18 -1.02
C ARG A 315 -14.22 0.47 -2.22
N VAL A 316 -15.54 0.28 -2.25
CA VAL A 316 -16.22 -0.39 -3.37
C VAL A 316 -16.00 0.36 -4.68
N ASP A 317 -16.28 1.67 -4.71
CA ASP A 317 -16.16 2.45 -5.95
C ASP A 317 -14.71 2.60 -6.43
N LEU A 318 -13.77 2.76 -5.49
CA LEU A 318 -12.36 2.80 -5.84
C LEU A 318 -11.87 1.44 -6.33
N ALA A 319 -12.32 0.33 -5.76
CA ALA A 319 -11.93 -1.01 -6.20
C ALA A 319 -12.44 -1.32 -7.61
N LYS A 320 -13.65 -0.85 -7.95
CA LYS A 320 -14.18 -0.89 -9.34
C LYS A 320 -13.26 -0.11 -10.30
N THR A 321 -12.84 1.08 -9.89
CA THR A 321 -11.96 1.97 -10.66
C THR A 321 -10.59 1.32 -10.88
N VAL A 322 -10.00 0.74 -9.84
CA VAL A 322 -8.73 -0.01 -9.91
C VAL A 322 -8.85 -1.26 -10.80
N ALA A 323 -9.97 -1.98 -10.75
CA ALA A 323 -10.19 -3.14 -11.62
C ALA A 323 -10.31 -2.77 -13.11
N ILE A 324 -10.88 -1.60 -13.43
CA ILE A 324 -10.89 -1.06 -14.80
C ILE A 324 -9.48 -0.65 -15.23
N LEU A 325 -8.72 0.01 -14.35
CA LEU A 325 -7.33 0.36 -14.62
C LEU A 325 -6.50 -0.88 -14.97
N LEU A 326 -6.67 -1.97 -14.22
CA LEU A 326 -6.00 -3.25 -14.48
C LEU A 326 -6.26 -3.79 -15.89
N VAL A 327 -7.50 -3.69 -16.37
CA VAL A 327 -7.85 -4.13 -17.74
C VAL A 327 -7.22 -3.21 -18.79
N ILE A 328 -7.19 -1.91 -18.52
CA ILE A 328 -6.55 -0.93 -19.39
C ILE A 328 -5.04 -1.19 -19.46
N ASP A 329 -4.39 -1.43 -18.33
CA ASP A 329 -2.98 -1.84 -18.24
C ASP A 329 -2.70 -3.05 -19.15
N ASP A 330 -3.50 -4.12 -19.01
CA ASP A 330 -3.38 -5.31 -19.86
C ASP A 330 -3.58 -5.00 -21.36
N ILE A 331 -4.48 -4.07 -21.71
CA ILE A 331 -4.65 -3.61 -23.09
C ILE A 331 -3.37 -2.94 -23.61
N PHE A 332 -2.76 -2.04 -22.83
CA PHE A 332 -1.56 -1.30 -23.27
C PHE A 332 -0.32 -2.20 -23.35
N ASP A 333 -0.18 -3.15 -22.44
CA ASP A 333 1.07 -3.89 -22.27
C ASP A 333 1.10 -5.26 -22.96
N THR A 334 -0.05 -5.89 -23.16
CA THR A 334 -0.09 -7.27 -23.65
C THR A 334 -0.79 -7.44 -24.99
N TYR A 335 -1.81 -6.64 -25.28
CA TYR A 335 -2.75 -6.96 -26.35
C TYR A 335 -2.85 -5.91 -27.47
N GLY A 336 -2.95 -4.64 -27.13
CA GLY A 336 -3.21 -3.56 -28.07
C GLY A 336 -2.01 -3.27 -28.96
N THR A 337 -2.25 -3.08 -30.25
CA THR A 337 -1.22 -2.55 -31.17
C THR A 337 -1.09 -1.04 -31.02
N ILE A 338 0.08 -0.45 -31.31
CA ILE A 338 0.30 1.00 -31.17
C ILE A 338 -0.76 1.86 -31.89
N ASN A 339 -1.27 1.40 -33.03
CA ASN A 339 -2.35 2.07 -33.77
C ASN A 339 -3.69 1.98 -33.03
N GLU A 340 -4.04 0.80 -32.49
CA GLU A 340 -5.25 0.61 -31.68
C GLU A 340 -5.18 1.42 -30.38
N LEU A 341 -4.03 1.45 -29.71
CA LEU A 341 -3.79 2.24 -28.50
C LEU A 341 -3.92 3.74 -28.78
N SER A 342 -3.45 4.22 -29.93
CA SER A 342 -3.63 5.61 -30.36
C SER A 342 -5.10 5.98 -30.56
N LEU A 343 -5.90 5.07 -31.12
CA LEU A 343 -7.35 5.25 -31.25
C LEU A 343 -8.03 5.26 -29.87
N PHE A 344 -7.65 4.34 -28.98
CA PHE A 344 -8.17 4.26 -27.63
C PHE A 344 -7.87 5.51 -26.81
N LYS A 345 -6.63 6.01 -26.88
CA LYS A 345 -6.21 7.30 -26.31
C LYS A 345 -7.07 8.44 -26.82
N SER A 346 -7.26 8.53 -28.14
CA SER A 346 -8.07 9.59 -28.75
C SER A 346 -9.52 9.55 -28.28
N ALA A 347 -10.08 8.35 -28.12
CA ALA A 347 -11.45 8.19 -27.62
C ALA A 347 -11.60 8.58 -26.15
N ILE A 348 -10.62 8.28 -25.30
CA ILE A 348 -10.62 8.69 -23.89
C ILE A 348 -10.39 10.19 -23.75
N GLN A 349 -9.54 10.81 -24.58
CA GLN A 349 -9.37 12.26 -24.61
C GLN A 349 -10.64 13.01 -25.01
N ARG A 350 -11.44 12.43 -25.91
CA ARG A 350 -12.74 12.98 -26.31
C ARG A 350 -13.84 12.78 -25.27
N TRP A 351 -13.80 11.63 -24.57
CA TRP A 351 -14.77 11.26 -23.53
C TRP A 351 -16.24 11.36 -23.97
N ASP A 352 -16.56 10.96 -25.21
CA ASP A 352 -17.92 10.95 -25.75
C ASP A 352 -18.30 9.58 -26.33
N LEU A 353 -19.60 9.27 -26.37
CA LEU A 353 -20.09 7.99 -26.86
C LEU A 353 -19.84 7.77 -28.36
N ASP A 354 -19.75 8.84 -29.16
CA ASP A 354 -19.51 8.72 -30.61
C ASP A 354 -18.06 8.27 -30.91
N ALA A 355 -17.13 8.52 -29.99
CA ALA A 355 -15.75 8.07 -30.09
C ALA A 355 -15.61 6.54 -30.08
N ILE A 356 -16.62 5.82 -29.55
CA ILE A 356 -16.62 4.35 -29.50
C ILE A 356 -16.59 3.72 -30.89
N GLU A 357 -17.11 4.40 -31.92
CA GLU A 357 -17.30 3.79 -33.23
C GLU A 357 -16.00 3.47 -33.95
N GLN A 358 -14.94 4.21 -33.63
CA GLN A 358 -13.62 4.05 -34.22
C GLN A 358 -12.79 2.96 -33.54
N LEU A 359 -13.25 2.42 -32.41
CA LEU A 359 -12.50 1.45 -31.61
C LEU A 359 -12.73 0.01 -32.08
N PRO A 360 -11.71 -0.86 -31.98
CA PRO A 360 -11.91 -2.30 -32.09
C PRO A 360 -12.94 -2.82 -31.09
N GLN A 361 -13.67 -3.88 -31.45
CA GLN A 361 -14.79 -4.40 -30.64
C GLN A 361 -14.44 -4.67 -29.17
N TYR A 362 -13.23 -5.16 -28.89
CA TYR A 362 -12.79 -5.45 -27.52
C TYR A 362 -12.57 -4.16 -26.70
N MET A 363 -12.02 -3.11 -27.31
CA MET A 363 -11.82 -1.80 -26.68
C MET A 363 -13.15 -1.07 -26.46
N LYS A 364 -14.16 -1.27 -27.31
CA LYS A 364 -15.51 -0.71 -27.11
C LYS A 364 -16.08 -1.13 -25.75
N ILE A 365 -15.92 -2.40 -25.37
CA ILE A 365 -16.43 -2.93 -24.11
C ILE A 365 -15.71 -2.30 -22.91
N CYS A 366 -14.37 -2.22 -22.98
CA CYS A 366 -13.57 -1.58 -21.94
C CYS A 366 -13.89 -0.07 -21.80
N TYR A 367 -13.98 0.65 -22.92
CA TYR A 367 -14.36 2.06 -22.95
C TYR A 367 -15.72 2.30 -22.28
N MET A 368 -16.71 1.46 -22.60
CA MET A 368 -18.05 1.60 -22.05
C MET A 368 -18.10 1.28 -20.56
N ALA A 369 -17.31 0.30 -20.09
CA ALA A 369 -17.16 0.03 -18.66
C ALA A 369 -16.55 1.23 -17.93
N LEU A 370 -15.45 1.78 -18.44
CA LEU A 370 -14.80 2.99 -17.93
C LEU A 370 -15.76 4.17 -17.83
N TYR A 371 -16.41 4.50 -18.94
CA TYR A 371 -17.32 5.64 -19.03
C TYR A 371 -18.50 5.49 -18.06
N ASN A 372 -19.16 4.32 -18.03
CA ASN A 372 -20.33 4.11 -17.17
C ASN A 372 -19.96 4.13 -15.69
N THR A 373 -18.90 3.44 -15.28
CA THR A 373 -18.47 3.42 -13.87
C THR A 373 -18.04 4.81 -13.40
N THR A 374 -17.32 5.57 -14.22
CA THR A 374 -16.91 6.94 -13.86
C THR A 374 -18.12 7.88 -13.72
N ASN A 375 -19.08 7.79 -14.64
CA ASN A 375 -20.32 8.57 -14.56
C ASN A 375 -21.20 8.17 -13.36
N GLU A 376 -21.27 6.88 -13.02
CA GLU A 376 -21.97 6.39 -11.83
C GLU A 376 -21.39 6.99 -10.55
N ILE A 377 -20.05 6.98 -10.42
CA ILE A 377 -19.34 7.58 -9.29
C ILE A 377 -19.59 9.10 -9.24
N ALA A 378 -19.47 9.79 -10.37
CA ALA A 378 -19.71 11.23 -10.42
C ALA A 378 -21.16 11.60 -10.06
N TYR A 379 -22.14 10.82 -10.54
CA TYR A 379 -23.54 11.02 -10.20
C TYR A 379 -23.82 10.76 -8.72
N LYS A 380 -23.21 9.71 -8.15
CA LYS A 380 -23.31 9.42 -6.72
C LYS A 380 -22.81 10.59 -5.88
N VAL A 381 -21.63 11.14 -6.19
CA VAL A 381 -21.07 12.30 -5.48
C VAL A 381 -21.90 13.56 -5.72
N LEU A 382 -22.44 13.77 -6.92
CA LEU A 382 -23.37 14.88 -7.19
C LEU A 382 -24.64 14.78 -6.34
N ARG A 383 -25.20 13.57 -6.21
CA ARG A 383 -26.41 13.32 -5.42
C ARG A 383 -26.17 13.49 -3.91
N GLU A 384 -25.03 13.02 -3.41
CA GLU A 384 -24.73 12.96 -1.97
C GLU A 384 -24.09 14.26 -1.45
N GLN A 385 -23.25 14.91 -2.26
CA GLN A 385 -22.45 16.07 -1.87
C GLN A 385 -22.80 17.34 -2.66
N GLY A 386 -23.67 17.26 -3.68
CA GLY A 386 -24.03 18.41 -4.52
C GLY A 386 -22.92 18.87 -5.47
N ARG A 387 -21.88 18.06 -5.71
CA ARG A 387 -20.68 18.44 -6.47
C ARG A 387 -20.56 17.66 -7.77
N ASN A 388 -20.35 18.37 -8.86
CA ASN A 388 -19.97 17.75 -10.13
C ASN A 388 -18.45 17.50 -10.14
N ILE A 389 -18.05 16.24 -9.96
CA ILE A 389 -16.64 15.82 -9.93
C ILE A 389 -16.17 15.19 -11.24
N LEU A 390 -17.08 14.98 -12.20
CA LEU A 390 -16.79 14.30 -13.46
C LEU A 390 -15.57 14.89 -14.19
N PRO A 391 -15.41 16.22 -14.32
CA PRO A 391 -14.24 16.78 -15.02
C PRO A 391 -12.89 16.41 -14.40
N PHE A 392 -12.84 16.18 -13.09
CA PHE A 392 -11.60 15.78 -12.40
C PHE A 392 -11.30 14.29 -12.62
N LEU A 393 -12.33 13.44 -12.58
CA LEU A 393 -12.17 12.01 -12.83
C LEU A 393 -11.77 11.74 -14.29
N GLU A 394 -12.44 12.41 -15.24
CA GLU A 394 -12.08 12.42 -16.66
C GLU A 394 -10.61 12.80 -16.85
N LYS A 395 -10.19 13.91 -16.25
CA LYS A 395 -8.82 14.37 -16.40
C LYS A 395 -7.80 13.38 -15.83
N ALA A 396 -8.10 12.74 -14.70
CA ALA A 396 -7.25 11.70 -14.12
C ALA A 396 -7.10 10.48 -15.04
N TRP A 397 -8.18 10.05 -15.70
CA TRP A 397 -8.13 8.97 -16.69
C TRP A 397 -7.38 9.34 -17.96
N ILE A 398 -7.58 10.58 -18.46
CA ILE A 398 -6.82 11.10 -19.60
C ILE A 398 -5.32 11.11 -19.28
N ASP A 399 -4.94 11.60 -18.10
CA ASP A 399 -3.55 11.62 -17.67
C ASP A 399 -2.94 10.21 -17.59
N ALA A 400 -3.71 9.22 -17.09
CA ALA A 400 -3.28 7.82 -17.03
C ALA A 400 -3.02 7.24 -18.43
N ILE A 401 -3.94 7.45 -19.37
CA ILE A 401 -3.82 6.93 -20.73
C ILE A 401 -2.70 7.61 -21.52
N GLU A 402 -2.49 8.91 -21.32
CA GLU A 402 -1.35 9.61 -21.89
C GLU A 402 -0.03 9.03 -21.39
N ALA A 403 0.06 8.72 -20.09
CA ALA A 403 1.25 8.12 -19.49
C ALA A 403 1.49 6.67 -19.95
N PHE A 404 0.42 5.86 -20.11
CA PHE A 404 0.54 4.52 -20.69
C PHE A 404 1.03 4.55 -22.13
N MET A 405 0.57 5.52 -22.93
CA MET A 405 1.06 5.69 -24.30
C MET A 405 2.55 6.02 -24.32
N ILE A 406 3.04 6.84 -23.39
CA ILE A 406 4.48 7.15 -23.26
C ILE A 406 5.29 5.86 -23.00
N GLU A 407 4.82 4.98 -22.11
CA GLU A 407 5.51 3.70 -21.85
C GLU A 407 5.48 2.78 -23.08
N ALA A 408 4.33 2.69 -23.76
CA ALA A 408 4.19 1.90 -24.98
C ALA A 408 5.13 2.40 -26.10
N GLU A 409 5.30 3.72 -26.24
CA GLU A 409 6.24 4.34 -27.16
C GLU A 409 7.70 4.05 -26.78
N TRP A 410 8.04 4.10 -25.49
CA TRP A 410 9.38 3.73 -25.03
C TRP A 410 9.72 2.29 -25.37
N PHE A 411 8.80 1.37 -25.08
CA PHE A 411 8.96 -0.05 -25.37
C PHE A 411 9.08 -0.31 -26.87
N ASN A 412 8.14 0.18 -27.68
CA ASN A 412 8.10 -0.10 -29.11
C ASN A 412 9.29 0.48 -29.88
N ASN A 413 9.83 1.62 -29.43
CA ASN A 413 10.99 2.26 -30.06
C ASN A 413 12.34 1.82 -29.47
N GLY A 414 12.34 0.93 -28.47
CA GLY A 414 13.56 0.56 -27.73
C GLY A 414 14.22 1.74 -27.01
N HIS A 415 13.46 2.79 -26.71
CA HIS A 415 13.96 3.97 -26.01
C HIS A 415 14.21 3.63 -24.54
N THR A 416 15.38 4.00 -24.03
CA THR A 416 15.71 3.86 -22.61
C THR A 416 15.58 5.24 -21.94
N PRO A 417 14.51 5.49 -21.16
CA PRO A 417 14.34 6.77 -20.47
C PRO A 417 15.36 6.94 -19.34
N ARG A 418 15.54 8.19 -18.87
CA ARG A 418 16.26 8.44 -17.61
C ARG A 418 15.44 7.90 -16.44
N VAL A 419 16.08 7.50 -15.35
CA VAL A 419 15.38 6.93 -14.18
C VAL A 419 14.35 7.91 -13.63
N GLU A 420 14.65 9.21 -13.56
CA GLU A 420 13.71 10.21 -13.05
C GLU A 420 12.47 10.37 -13.96
N ASP A 421 12.67 10.39 -15.29
CA ASP A 421 11.56 10.51 -16.24
C ASP A 421 10.66 9.25 -16.19
N TYR A 422 11.28 8.07 -16.05
CA TYR A 422 10.58 6.80 -15.83
C TYR A 422 9.76 6.83 -14.55
N LEU A 423 10.34 7.26 -13.43
CA LEU A 423 9.65 7.27 -12.14
C LEU A 423 8.49 8.27 -12.13
N GLU A 424 8.66 9.47 -12.69
CA GLU A 424 7.60 10.47 -12.77
C GLU A 424 6.41 9.99 -13.62
N ASN A 425 6.70 9.38 -14.78
CA ASN A 425 5.65 8.76 -15.59
C ASN A 425 5.03 7.55 -14.86
N GLY A 426 5.86 6.77 -14.17
CA GLY A 426 5.51 5.59 -13.38
C GLY A 426 4.53 5.86 -12.24
N VAL A 427 4.56 7.06 -11.64
CA VAL A 427 3.53 7.47 -10.67
C VAL A 427 2.14 7.51 -11.32
N THR A 428 2.08 7.99 -12.57
CA THR A 428 0.82 8.11 -13.30
C THR A 428 0.36 6.75 -13.81
N THR A 429 1.24 5.98 -14.44
CA THR A 429 0.89 4.66 -14.99
C THR A 429 0.55 3.65 -13.92
N SER A 430 1.17 3.76 -12.73
CA SER A 430 0.78 2.95 -11.58
C SER A 430 -0.61 3.22 -11.01
N GLY A 431 -1.29 4.26 -11.49
CA GLY A 431 -2.63 4.63 -11.06
C GLY A 431 -2.68 5.43 -9.76
N ALA A 432 -1.54 5.83 -9.18
CA ALA A 432 -1.50 6.51 -7.89
C ALA A 432 -2.28 7.85 -7.91
N TYR A 433 -2.03 8.70 -8.91
CA TYR A 433 -2.77 9.96 -9.06
C TYR A 433 -4.27 9.72 -9.27
N MET A 434 -4.61 8.77 -10.15
CA MET A 434 -6.01 8.41 -10.41
C MET A 434 -6.72 7.97 -9.14
N ALA A 435 -6.13 7.03 -8.39
CA ALA A 435 -6.73 6.49 -7.17
C ALA A 435 -6.89 7.56 -6.09
N LEU A 436 -5.89 8.42 -5.89
CA LEU A 436 -5.92 9.48 -4.87
C LEU A 436 -6.90 10.62 -5.24
N VAL A 437 -7.03 10.96 -6.52
CA VAL A 437 -8.05 11.92 -6.99
C VAL A 437 -9.46 11.36 -6.77
N HIS A 438 -9.72 10.10 -7.15
CA HIS A 438 -11.01 9.45 -6.90
C HIS A 438 -11.32 9.41 -5.40
N ALA A 439 -10.35 8.98 -4.58
CA ALA A 439 -10.51 8.91 -3.14
C ALA A 439 -10.80 10.28 -2.51
N PHE A 440 -10.11 11.34 -2.92
CA PHE A 440 -10.30 12.70 -2.42
C PHE A 440 -11.76 13.16 -2.54
N PHE A 441 -12.39 12.93 -3.69
CA PHE A 441 -13.79 13.28 -3.90
C PHE A 441 -14.78 12.29 -3.26
N LEU A 442 -14.47 10.99 -3.27
CA LEU A 442 -15.30 9.98 -2.64
C LEU A 442 -15.38 10.15 -1.12
N MET A 443 -14.30 10.61 -0.46
CA MET A 443 -14.32 10.95 0.96
C MET A 443 -15.20 12.18 1.23
N GLY A 444 -15.03 13.25 0.45
CA GLY A 444 -15.78 14.50 0.64
C GLY A 444 -15.42 15.30 1.90
N GLU A 445 -14.49 14.81 2.72
CA GLU A 445 -14.07 15.41 3.99
C GLU A 445 -13.13 16.60 3.76
N GLY A 446 -13.45 17.77 4.31
CA GLY A 446 -12.56 18.94 4.30
C GLY A 446 -12.33 19.59 2.92
N LEU A 447 -13.26 19.42 1.97
CA LEU A 447 -13.14 20.01 0.64
C LEU A 447 -13.27 21.54 0.65
N THR A 448 -12.29 22.22 0.05
CA THR A 448 -12.23 23.67 -0.16
C THR A 448 -12.02 23.98 -1.64
N ILE A 449 -12.21 25.24 -2.05
CA ILE A 449 -11.95 25.64 -3.44
C ILE A 449 -10.45 25.47 -3.77
N GLU A 450 -9.60 25.73 -2.77
CA GLU A 450 -8.14 25.72 -2.87
C GLU A 450 -7.61 24.30 -3.04
N ASN A 451 -8.04 23.35 -2.21
CA ASN A 451 -7.55 21.98 -2.29
C ASN A 451 -8.13 21.18 -3.47
N VAL A 452 -9.35 21.50 -3.93
CA VAL A 452 -9.92 20.91 -5.14
C VAL A 452 -9.11 21.27 -6.40
N LYS A 453 -8.55 22.49 -6.47
CA LYS A 453 -7.68 22.90 -7.59
C LYS A 453 -6.40 22.08 -7.68
N LEU A 454 -5.98 21.42 -6.60
CA LEU A 454 -4.81 20.56 -6.58
C LEU A 454 -5.07 19.19 -7.22
N MET A 455 -6.32 18.83 -7.53
CA MET A 455 -6.68 17.54 -8.15
C MET A 455 -6.46 17.55 -9.68
N ALA A 456 -5.43 18.26 -10.14
CA ALA A 456 -5.00 18.37 -11.51
C ALA A 456 -3.48 18.59 -11.55
N LYS A 457 -2.83 18.33 -12.69
CA LYS A 457 -1.38 18.55 -12.85
C LYS A 457 -1.01 20.05 -12.66
N PRO A 458 0.10 20.36 -11.95
CA PRO A 458 0.94 19.43 -11.20
C PRO A 458 0.24 18.95 -9.92
N TYR A 459 0.22 17.63 -9.71
CA TYR A 459 -0.39 17.01 -8.54
C TYR A 459 0.41 17.29 -7.25
N PRO A 460 -0.21 17.13 -6.05
CA PRO A 460 0.49 17.32 -4.79
C PRO A 460 1.72 16.42 -4.64
N LYS A 461 2.77 16.95 -4.02
CA LYS A 461 3.99 16.17 -3.71
C LYS A 461 3.70 14.92 -2.89
N LEU A 462 2.73 14.95 -1.98
CA LEU A 462 2.27 13.76 -1.26
C LEU A 462 1.84 12.63 -2.19
N PHE A 463 1.09 12.97 -3.26
CA PHE A 463 0.59 11.98 -4.20
C PHE A 463 1.76 11.42 -5.02
N SER A 464 2.66 12.31 -5.48
CA SER A 464 3.88 11.92 -6.19
C SER A 464 4.75 10.99 -5.34
N ASN A 465 5.09 11.37 -4.10
CA ASN A 465 5.93 10.58 -3.21
C ASN A 465 5.32 9.20 -2.91
N SER A 466 4.02 9.15 -2.62
CA SER A 466 3.30 7.89 -2.41
C SER A 466 3.32 6.99 -3.64
N GLY A 467 3.04 7.56 -4.81
CA GLY A 467 3.07 6.80 -6.06
C GLY A 467 4.48 6.36 -6.48
N ARG A 468 5.52 7.13 -6.15
CA ARG A 468 6.91 6.72 -6.37
C ARG A 468 7.27 5.53 -5.48
N ILE A 469 6.84 5.54 -4.20
CA ILE A 469 7.02 4.37 -3.32
C ILE A 469 6.31 3.15 -3.90
N LEU A 470 5.07 3.32 -4.35
CA LEU A 470 4.31 2.25 -4.98
C LEU A 470 5.03 1.69 -6.21
N ARG A 471 5.46 2.55 -7.15
CA ARG A 471 6.19 2.16 -8.36
C ARG A 471 7.48 1.40 -8.03
N LEU A 472 8.24 1.86 -7.04
CA LEU A 472 9.50 1.21 -6.65
C LEU A 472 9.26 -0.16 -5.99
N TRP A 473 8.20 -0.31 -5.19
CA TRP A 473 7.82 -1.62 -4.65
C TRP A 473 7.36 -2.57 -5.76
N ASP A 474 6.57 -2.08 -6.71
CA ASP A 474 6.18 -2.83 -7.89
C ASP A 474 7.40 -3.33 -8.66
N ASP A 475 8.31 -2.42 -9.06
CA ASP A 475 9.55 -2.80 -9.75
C ASP A 475 10.39 -3.83 -8.97
N LEU A 476 10.45 -3.73 -7.64
CA LEU A 476 11.16 -4.71 -6.81
C LEU A 476 10.51 -6.09 -6.88
N GLY A 477 9.18 -6.15 -6.89
CA GLY A 477 8.40 -7.38 -6.94
C GLY A 477 8.34 -8.02 -8.33
N THR A 478 8.42 -7.22 -9.40
CA THR A 478 8.11 -7.66 -10.77
C THR A 478 9.31 -7.70 -11.72
N ALA A 479 10.45 -7.08 -11.38
CA ALA A 479 11.58 -6.89 -12.32
C ALA A 479 12.05 -8.16 -13.04
N LYS A 480 12.14 -9.30 -12.34
CA LYS A 480 12.57 -10.57 -12.93
C LYS A 480 11.61 -11.04 -14.01
N GLU A 481 10.31 -10.95 -13.73
CA GLU A 481 9.25 -11.40 -14.61
C GLU A 481 9.07 -10.48 -15.82
N GLU A 482 9.29 -9.17 -15.65
CA GLU A 482 9.30 -8.18 -16.73
C GLU A 482 10.45 -8.45 -17.71
N GLN A 483 11.65 -8.74 -17.18
CA GLN A 483 12.81 -9.07 -17.99
C GLN A 483 12.58 -10.34 -18.83
N GLU A 484 11.94 -11.38 -18.26
CA GLU A 484 11.60 -12.61 -18.99
C GLU A 484 10.63 -12.38 -20.16
N LYS A 485 9.79 -11.34 -20.09
CA LYS A 485 8.87 -10.92 -21.16
C LYS A 485 9.51 -10.00 -22.19
N GLY A 486 10.76 -9.60 -22.00
CA GLY A 486 11.48 -8.69 -22.88
C GLY A 486 11.24 -7.21 -22.57
N ASP A 487 10.56 -6.88 -21.46
CA ASP A 487 10.52 -5.52 -20.94
C ASP A 487 11.81 -5.23 -20.15
N ASN A 488 12.63 -4.34 -20.70
CA ASN A 488 13.91 -3.96 -20.11
C ASN A 488 13.86 -2.58 -19.41
N ALA A 489 12.65 -2.02 -19.20
CA ALA A 489 12.44 -0.66 -18.71
C ALA A 489 12.03 -0.58 -17.23
N SER A 490 12.26 -1.61 -16.41
CA SER A 490 12.05 -1.52 -14.95
C SER A 490 13.03 -0.54 -14.29
N SER A 491 12.66 0.07 -13.15
CA SER A 491 13.59 0.99 -12.46
C SER A 491 14.91 0.31 -12.07
N ILE A 492 14.88 -1.00 -11.77
CA ILE A 492 16.08 -1.80 -11.49
C ILE A 492 17.02 -1.81 -12.70
N SER A 493 16.51 -2.16 -13.88
CA SER A 493 17.30 -2.22 -15.11
C SER A 493 17.83 -0.85 -15.53
N LEU A 494 17.00 0.20 -15.38
CA LEU A 494 17.37 1.57 -15.69
C LEU A 494 18.45 2.09 -14.72
N LEU A 495 18.34 1.80 -13.42
CA LEU A 495 19.33 2.16 -12.41
C LEU A 495 20.68 1.49 -12.69
N MET A 496 20.68 0.20 -13.04
CA MET A 496 21.92 -0.51 -13.39
C MET A 496 22.65 0.18 -14.55
N LYS A 497 21.89 0.55 -15.59
CA LYS A 497 22.44 1.26 -16.77
C LYS A 497 22.93 2.67 -16.40
N GLU A 498 22.10 3.49 -15.76
CA GLU A 498 22.41 4.90 -15.49
C GLU A 498 23.57 5.06 -14.49
N LYS A 499 23.66 4.16 -13.49
CA LYS A 499 24.66 4.22 -12.43
C LYS A 499 25.85 3.29 -12.64
N ASN A 500 25.90 2.56 -13.77
CA ASN A 500 26.91 1.54 -14.08
C ASN A 500 27.08 0.48 -12.96
N MET A 501 25.97 -0.01 -12.40
CA MET A 501 26.00 -1.04 -11.36
C MET A 501 26.26 -2.41 -11.97
N ALA A 502 27.12 -3.21 -11.34
CA ALA A 502 27.55 -4.50 -11.87
C ALA A 502 26.54 -5.62 -11.57
N HIS A 503 25.79 -5.49 -10.47
CA HIS A 503 24.91 -6.54 -9.95
C HIS A 503 23.50 -6.00 -9.66
N GLU A 504 22.48 -6.82 -9.91
CA GLU A 504 21.08 -6.48 -9.61
C GLU A 504 20.87 -6.18 -8.12
N ASP A 505 21.58 -6.89 -7.22
CA ASP A 505 21.51 -6.67 -5.78
C ASP A 505 21.92 -5.23 -5.38
N GLU A 506 22.87 -4.62 -6.09
CA GLU A 506 23.25 -3.22 -5.87
C GLU A 506 22.10 -2.27 -6.25
N ALA A 507 21.43 -2.54 -7.37
CA ALA A 507 20.28 -1.76 -7.82
C ALA A 507 19.08 -1.93 -6.90
N ARG A 508 18.78 -3.15 -6.45
CA ARG A 508 17.72 -3.44 -5.46
C ARG A 508 17.99 -2.73 -4.13
N ALA A 509 19.22 -2.79 -3.62
CA ALA A 509 19.61 -2.08 -2.40
C ALA A 509 19.49 -0.55 -2.58
N TYR A 510 19.84 -0.03 -3.75
CA TYR A 510 19.66 1.38 -4.08
C TYR A 510 18.17 1.78 -4.15
N THR A 511 17.32 0.95 -4.75
CA THR A 511 15.87 1.15 -4.78
C THR A 511 15.26 1.17 -3.38
N MET A 512 15.67 0.27 -2.48
CA MET A 512 15.26 0.32 -1.07
C MET A 512 15.70 1.62 -0.39
N LYS A 513 16.90 2.14 -0.71
CA LYS A 513 17.34 3.45 -0.22
C LYS A 513 16.48 4.60 -0.76
N LEU A 514 16.04 4.54 -2.02
CA LEU A 514 15.10 5.52 -2.59
C LEU A 514 13.76 5.50 -1.86
N ILE A 515 13.19 4.31 -1.60
CA ILE A 515 11.96 4.14 -0.81
C ILE A 515 12.12 4.78 0.57
N HIS A 516 13.21 4.49 1.29
CA HIS A 516 13.46 5.10 2.61
C HIS A 516 13.58 6.62 2.58
N ASN A 517 14.14 7.20 1.51
CA ASN A 517 14.20 8.66 1.35
C ASN A 517 12.81 9.25 1.07
N LEU A 518 12.01 8.62 0.21
CA LEU A 518 10.64 9.06 -0.07
C LEU A 518 9.75 9.02 1.18
N TRP A 519 9.99 8.08 2.09
CA TRP A 519 9.33 8.08 3.41
C TRP A 519 9.67 9.33 4.24
N LYS A 520 10.90 9.85 4.16
CA LYS A 520 11.27 11.12 4.81
C LYS A 520 10.59 12.31 4.12
N ASP A 521 10.43 12.26 2.81
CA ASP A 521 9.69 13.28 2.06
C ASP A 521 8.21 13.27 2.46
N LEU A 522 7.56 12.10 2.56
CA LEU A 522 6.20 11.96 3.09
C LEU A 522 6.09 12.50 4.52
N ASN A 523 7.02 12.17 5.41
CA ASN A 523 7.04 12.70 6.78
C ASN A 523 7.20 14.23 6.78
N THR A 524 7.99 14.79 5.86
CA THR A 524 8.19 16.24 5.72
C THR A 524 6.88 16.92 5.30
N GLU A 525 6.17 16.34 4.33
CA GLU A 525 4.88 16.85 3.87
C GLU A 525 3.76 16.70 4.92
N LEU A 526 3.82 15.67 5.78
CA LEU A 526 2.88 15.46 6.89
C LEU A 526 3.00 16.56 7.96
N LEU A 527 4.21 17.01 8.26
CA LEU A 527 4.49 18.03 9.28
C LEU A 527 4.52 19.46 8.69
N GLY A 528 4.52 19.58 7.37
CA GLY A 528 4.46 20.86 6.66
C GLY A 528 3.07 21.48 6.65
N SER A 529 2.98 22.73 6.19
CA SER A 529 1.70 23.37 5.92
C SER A 529 1.07 22.77 4.67
N ASN A 530 0.10 21.87 4.85
CA ASN A 530 -0.60 21.22 3.75
C ASN A 530 -2.05 21.72 3.63
N MET A 531 -2.50 22.00 2.41
CA MET A 531 -3.90 22.34 2.11
C MET A 531 -4.82 21.11 2.06
N LEU A 532 -4.23 19.91 2.04
CA LEU A 532 -4.96 18.65 1.96
C LEU A 532 -5.48 18.23 3.35
N PRO A 533 -6.72 17.73 3.43
CA PRO A 533 -7.28 17.14 4.65
C PRO A 533 -6.46 15.94 5.15
N LEU A 534 -6.35 15.78 6.47
CA LEU A 534 -5.61 14.66 7.08
C LEU A 534 -6.05 13.27 6.55
N PRO A 535 -7.34 12.98 6.28
CA PRO A 535 -7.75 11.70 5.69
C PRO A 535 -7.05 11.34 4.37
N ILE A 536 -6.95 12.28 3.43
CA ILE A 536 -6.25 12.01 2.15
C ILE A 536 -4.74 11.93 2.33
N ILE A 537 -4.17 12.66 3.30
CA ILE A 537 -2.76 12.50 3.68
C ILE A 537 -2.52 11.08 4.20
N ARG A 538 -3.35 10.59 5.13
CA ARG A 538 -3.29 9.21 5.64
C ARG A 538 -3.44 8.17 4.53
N ALA A 539 -4.31 8.42 3.54
CA ALA A 539 -4.46 7.55 2.37
C ALA A 539 -3.15 7.43 1.56
N CYS A 540 -2.36 8.50 1.42
CA CYS A 540 -1.04 8.45 0.77
C CYS A 540 -0.06 7.55 1.55
N PHE A 541 -0.03 7.67 2.88
CA PHE A 541 0.78 6.79 3.72
C PHE A 541 0.31 5.33 3.62
N ASN A 542 -0.99 5.08 3.63
CA ASN A 542 -1.56 3.75 3.54
C ASN A 542 -1.37 3.11 2.15
N MET A 543 -1.41 3.87 1.07
CA MET A 543 -1.01 3.41 -0.26
C MET A 543 0.45 2.95 -0.26
N SER A 544 1.35 3.74 0.32
CA SER A 544 2.79 3.41 0.45
C SER A 544 3.06 2.16 1.31
N ARG A 545 2.21 1.90 2.31
CA ARG A 545 2.27 0.70 3.16
C ARG A 545 1.72 -0.52 2.44
N THR A 546 0.65 -0.32 1.69
CA THR A 546 -0.06 -1.39 0.98
C THR A 546 0.76 -1.89 -0.20
N SER A 547 1.50 -1.02 -0.88
CA SER A 547 2.42 -1.43 -1.95
C SER A 547 3.45 -2.46 -1.47
N GLN A 548 3.99 -2.30 -0.27
CA GLN A 548 4.90 -3.28 0.31
C GLN A 548 4.22 -4.65 0.48
N VAL A 549 3.00 -4.70 1.02
CA VAL A 549 2.26 -5.97 1.18
C VAL A 549 1.93 -6.62 -0.17
N ILE A 550 1.60 -5.83 -1.18
CA ILE A 550 1.23 -6.32 -2.50
C ILE A 550 2.44 -6.85 -3.28
N TYR A 551 3.61 -6.22 -3.18
CA TYR A 551 4.78 -6.56 -4.02
C TYR A 551 5.96 -7.20 -3.27
N GLN A 552 5.91 -7.30 -1.93
CA GLN A 552 6.95 -8.00 -1.20
C GLN A 552 6.65 -9.51 -1.19
N HIS A 553 7.43 -10.25 -1.96
CA HIS A 553 7.27 -11.70 -2.12
C HIS A 553 8.40 -12.48 -1.45
N GLN A 554 8.07 -13.66 -0.91
CA GLN A 554 9.07 -14.68 -0.58
C GLN A 554 9.48 -15.42 -1.87
N GLU A 555 10.67 -16.01 -1.87
CA GLU A 555 11.50 -16.39 -3.04
C GLU A 555 10.80 -17.11 -4.22
N ASP A 556 9.57 -17.64 -4.12
CA ASP A 556 8.99 -18.51 -5.15
C ASP A 556 7.52 -18.21 -5.61
N SER A 557 6.92 -17.03 -5.37
CA SER A 557 5.84 -16.48 -6.25
C SER A 557 5.08 -15.29 -5.66
N TYR A 558 4.76 -14.33 -6.53
CA TYR A 558 3.83 -13.22 -6.28
C TYR A 558 2.48 -13.71 -5.72
N PHE A 559 1.84 -14.66 -6.41
CA PHE A 559 0.47 -15.15 -6.15
C PHE A 559 0.29 -15.71 -4.75
N SER A 560 1.25 -16.53 -4.32
CA SER A 560 1.14 -17.21 -3.04
C SER A 560 1.14 -16.24 -1.86
N SER A 561 1.67 -15.03 -2.02
CA SER A 561 1.72 -14.02 -0.97
C SER A 561 0.41 -13.23 -0.86
N VAL A 562 -0.08 -12.69 -1.97
CA VAL A 562 -1.32 -11.89 -2.00
C VAL A 562 -2.53 -12.73 -1.62
N ASP A 563 -2.65 -13.97 -2.13
CA ASP A 563 -3.75 -14.88 -1.78
C ASP A 563 -3.78 -15.18 -0.28
N LYS A 564 -2.62 -15.33 0.37
CA LYS A 564 -2.53 -15.53 1.83
C LYS A 564 -3.04 -14.31 2.59
N PHE A 565 -2.73 -13.09 2.13
CA PHE A 565 -3.21 -11.87 2.76
C PHE A 565 -4.71 -11.66 2.56
N VAL A 566 -5.22 -11.94 1.35
CA VAL A 566 -6.66 -11.96 1.05
C VAL A 566 -7.38 -12.92 1.98
N ASP A 567 -6.93 -14.16 2.07
CA ASP A 567 -7.51 -15.18 2.94
C ASP A 567 -7.46 -14.78 4.42
N LEU A 568 -6.31 -14.31 4.90
CA LEU A 568 -6.11 -13.90 6.28
C LEU A 568 -6.98 -12.70 6.68
N ILE A 569 -7.07 -11.67 5.82
CA ILE A 569 -7.74 -10.42 6.15
C ILE A 569 -9.24 -10.49 5.88
N LEU A 570 -9.67 -11.14 4.79
CA LEU A 570 -11.06 -11.13 4.34
C LEU A 570 -11.85 -12.36 4.77
N PHE A 571 -11.23 -13.52 5.01
CA PHE A 571 -11.96 -14.78 5.18
C PHE A 571 -11.67 -15.54 6.49
N LYS A 572 -10.54 -15.27 7.16
CA LYS A 572 -10.18 -15.90 8.44
C LYS A 572 -10.56 -15.00 9.63
N PRO A 573 -11.67 -15.26 10.33
CA PRO A 573 -12.03 -14.51 11.53
C PRO A 573 -11.05 -14.80 12.67
N ILE A 574 -10.99 -13.89 13.63
CA ILE A 574 -10.25 -14.08 14.88
C ILE A 574 -11.14 -14.86 15.86
N ALA A 575 -10.55 -15.88 16.49
CA ALA A 575 -11.22 -16.78 17.43
C ALA A 575 -11.45 -16.15 18.81
#